data_AF-A0A8T5WJS4-F1
#
_entry.id   AF-A0A8T5WJS4-F1
#
_cell.length_a   1.000
_cell.length_b   1.000
_cell.length_c   1.000
_cell.angle_alpha   90.00
_cell.angle_beta   90.00
_cell.angle_gamma   90.00
#
_symmetry.space_group_name_H-M   'P 1'
#
loop_
_entity.id
_entity.type
_entity.pdbx_description
1 polymer ?
#
loop_
_entity_poly.entity_id
_entity_poly.type
_entity_poly.pdbx_seq_one_letter_code
_entity_poly.pdbx_strand_id
1 'polypeptide(L)'
;KRVFLVILFTSFSGSLVSRIPGAVQFFKMVRYFGFLANWVCGEKLPQVYRALGMDKPEAVAKVCYAQMVKQFLSRDPFECVLCGGRMVYRRAIAGLNVSGLKKNARDISLLRYMPA
;
A
#
# COMPACT_ATOMS: atom_id res chain seq x y z
N LYS A 1 2.37 3.12 -1.93
CA LYS A 1 2.79 4.36 -1.23
C LYS A 1 1.80 4.84 -0.16
N ARG A 2 0.47 4.81 -0.38
CA ARG A 2 -0.52 5.28 0.61
C ARG A 2 -0.67 4.39 1.86
N VAL A 3 -0.50 3.07 1.73
CA VAL A 3 -0.66 2.13 2.87
C VAL A 3 0.51 2.21 3.86
N PHE A 4 1.73 2.44 3.37
CA PHE A 4 2.91 2.66 4.24
C PHE A 4 2.75 3.89 5.14
N LEU A 5 2.08 4.94 4.65
CA LEU A 5 1.84 6.15 5.42
C LEU A 5 0.86 5.90 6.59
N VAL A 6 -0.10 4.99 6.42
CA VAL A 6 -1.10 4.66 7.45
C VAL A 6 -0.47 3.83 8.58
N ILE A 7 0.35 2.83 8.25
CA ILE A 7 1.02 1.97 9.24
C ILE A 7 2.08 2.75 10.04
N LEU A 8 2.85 3.63 9.38
CA LEU A 8 3.75 4.54 10.10
C LEU A 8 2.97 5.44 11.06
N PHE A 9 1.77 5.90 10.69
CA PHE A 9 0.99 6.80 11.52
C PHE A 9 0.54 6.18 12.85
N THR A 10 0.23 4.88 12.89
CA THR A 10 -0.21 4.19 14.12
C THR A 10 0.94 3.90 15.08
N SER A 11 2.16 3.65 14.58
CA SER A 11 3.34 3.40 15.44
C SER A 11 4.13 4.66 15.78
N PHE A 12 4.12 5.67 14.89
CA PHE A 12 4.81 6.95 15.07
C PHE A 12 4.04 7.95 15.94
N SER A 13 2.70 7.85 15.99
CA SER A 13 1.88 8.77 16.79
C SER A 13 2.03 8.55 18.30
N GLY A 14 2.14 7.30 18.78
CA GLY A 14 2.21 7.01 20.21
C GLY A 14 3.45 7.57 20.90
N SER A 15 4.64 7.39 20.31
CA SER A 15 5.93 7.77 20.93
C SER A 15 6.31 9.24 20.71
N LEU A 16 5.81 9.87 19.64
CA LEU A 16 6.08 11.27 19.33
C LEU A 16 5.14 12.23 20.08
N VAL A 17 3.86 11.85 20.22
CA VAL A 17 2.86 12.66 20.95
C VAL A 17 3.20 12.79 22.43
N SER A 18 3.82 11.77 23.04
CA SER A 18 4.26 11.82 24.43
C SER A 18 5.50 12.69 24.67
N ARG A 19 6.32 12.92 23.64
CA ARG A 19 7.61 13.63 23.74
C ARG A 19 7.58 15.09 23.29
N ILE A 20 6.57 15.50 22.51
CA ILE A 20 6.44 16.87 22.00
C ILE A 20 5.19 17.52 22.62
N PRO A 21 5.34 18.39 23.65
CA PRO A 21 4.22 19.13 24.20
C PRO A 21 3.60 20.04 23.11
N GLY A 22 2.30 19.90 22.86
CA GLY A 22 1.57 20.65 21.82
C GLY A 22 1.38 19.93 20.47
N ALA A 23 2.01 18.76 20.25
CA ALA A 23 1.85 18.00 19.01
C ALA A 23 0.40 17.56 18.75
N VAL A 24 -0.40 17.37 19.80
CA VAL A 24 -1.83 17.01 19.67
C VAL A 24 -2.66 18.16 19.07
N GLN A 25 -2.35 19.41 19.42
CA GLN A 25 -3.09 20.59 18.96
C GLN A 25 -2.70 20.97 17.52
N PHE A 26 -1.44 20.80 17.13
CA PHE A 26 -0.94 21.18 15.80
C PHE A 26 -0.71 19.99 14.86
N PHE A 27 -1.22 18.80 15.19
CA PHE A 27 -0.96 17.59 14.41
C PHE A 27 -1.40 17.69 12.95
N LYS A 28 -2.55 18.37 12.70
CA LYS A 28 -3.01 18.68 11.34
C LYS A 28 -1.97 19.51 10.58
N MET A 29 -1.40 20.53 11.21
CA MET A 29 -0.38 21.38 10.58
C MET A 29 0.90 20.60 10.31
N VAL A 30 1.36 19.77 11.24
CA VAL A 30 2.56 18.94 11.06
C VAL A 30 2.38 17.92 9.92
N ARG A 31 1.17 17.34 9.77
CA ARG A 31 0.85 16.34 8.74
C ARG A 31 0.72 16.94 7.33
N TYR A 32 0.11 18.11 7.20
CA TYR A 32 -0.15 18.72 5.89
C TYR A 32 0.93 19.71 5.46
N PHE A 33 1.48 20.49 6.39
CA PHE A 33 2.42 21.57 6.11
C PHE A 33 3.80 21.35 6.74
N GLY A 34 3.94 20.40 7.68
CA GLY A 34 5.18 20.14 8.40
C GLY A 34 6.01 18.99 7.83
N PHE A 35 6.90 18.45 8.68
CA PHE A 35 7.84 17.39 8.30
C PHE A 35 7.17 16.04 8.02
N LEU A 36 5.90 15.84 8.40
CA LEU A 36 5.12 14.64 8.07
C LEU A 36 4.42 14.72 6.70
N ALA A 37 4.53 15.85 5.99
CA ALA A 37 3.98 15.98 4.65
C ALA A 37 4.65 14.98 3.68
N ASN A 38 3.86 14.37 2.82
CA ASN A 38 4.27 13.23 1.98
C ASN A 38 5.49 13.52 1.07
N TRP A 39 5.74 14.78 0.71
CA TRP A 39 6.88 15.19 -0.12
C TRP A 39 8.20 15.37 0.67
N VAL A 40 8.16 15.64 1.98
CA VAL A 40 9.35 15.96 2.82
C VAL A 40 9.60 14.92 3.90
N CYS A 41 8.62 14.05 4.18
CA CYS A 41 8.72 13.04 5.22
C CYS A 41 9.90 12.08 5.00
N GLY A 42 10.25 11.76 3.76
CA GLY A 42 11.42 10.91 3.49
C GLY A 42 12.77 11.52 3.93
N GLU A 43 12.90 12.84 3.83
CA GLU A 43 14.16 13.56 4.05
C GLU A 43 14.27 14.17 5.47
N LYS A 44 13.18 14.77 5.96
CA LYS A 44 13.15 15.48 7.25
C LYS A 44 12.94 14.54 8.43
N LEU A 45 12.23 13.42 8.26
CA LEU A 45 11.93 12.51 9.35
C LEU A 45 13.19 11.90 10.00
N PRO A 46 14.22 11.46 9.24
CA PRO A 46 15.49 11.00 9.82
C PRO A 46 16.25 12.09 10.61
N GLN A 47 16.03 13.37 10.30
CA GLN A 47 16.63 14.48 11.05
C GLN A 47 15.92 14.69 12.39
N VAL A 48 14.58 14.58 12.40
CA VAL A 48 13.77 14.66 13.63
C VAL A 48 14.11 13.51 14.59
N TYR A 49 14.27 12.27 14.09
CA TYR A 49 14.70 11.15 14.93
C TYR A 49 16.07 11.40 15.57
N ARG A 50 17.04 11.92 14.81
CA ARG A 50 18.36 12.29 15.34
C ARG A 50 18.28 13.38 16.40
N ALA A 51 17.46 14.42 16.17
CA ALA A 51 17.27 15.51 17.11
C ALA A 51 16.58 15.06 18.43
N LEU A 52 15.67 14.08 18.35
CA LEU A 52 14.97 13.51 19.50
C LEU A 52 15.77 12.42 20.23
N GLY A 53 16.98 12.09 19.76
CA GLY A 53 17.79 10.99 20.33
C GLY A 53 17.10 9.63 20.21
N MET A 54 16.23 9.45 19.22
CA MET A 54 15.53 8.20 18.96
C MET A 54 16.34 7.35 17.99
N ASP A 55 16.50 6.07 18.30
CA ASP A 55 17.09 5.12 17.38
C ASP A 55 16.29 5.07 16.08
N LYS A 56 17.02 4.89 14.98
CA LYS A 56 16.41 4.77 13.65
C LYS A 56 15.41 3.60 13.71
N PRO A 57 14.13 3.81 13.32
CA PRO A 57 13.18 2.72 13.28
C PRO A 57 13.74 1.61 12.39
N GLU A 58 13.74 0.38 12.92
CA GLU A 58 14.16 -0.79 12.16
C GLU A 58 13.41 -0.85 10.83
N ALA A 59 14.08 -1.34 9.79
CA ALA A 59 13.48 -1.48 8.48
C ALA A 59 12.26 -2.39 8.60
N VAL A 60 11.07 -1.79 8.59
CA VAL A 60 9.81 -2.53 8.63
C VAL A 60 9.82 -3.51 7.46
N ALA A 61 9.60 -4.79 7.76
CA ALA A 61 9.52 -5.84 6.76
C ALA A 61 8.60 -5.36 5.63
N LYS A 62 9.10 -5.42 4.39
CA LYS A 62 8.31 -5.03 3.22
C LYS A 62 7.13 -5.98 3.13
N VAL A 63 5.97 -5.53 3.57
CA VAL A 63 4.73 -6.30 3.48
C VAL A 63 4.43 -6.48 2.00
N CYS A 64 4.41 -7.73 1.54
CA CYS A 64 4.03 -8.05 0.18
C CYS A 64 2.54 -7.78 -0.01
N TYR A 65 2.11 -7.37 -1.21
CA TYR A 65 0.70 -7.21 -1.55
C TYR A 65 -0.12 -8.46 -1.19
N ALA A 66 0.44 -9.65 -1.43
CA ALA A 66 -0.20 -10.91 -1.08
C ALA A 66 -0.43 -11.06 0.42
N GLN A 67 0.55 -10.68 1.26
CA GLN A 67 0.42 -10.72 2.72
C GLN A 67 -0.66 -9.74 3.20
N MET A 68 -0.71 -8.55 2.61
CA MET A 68 -1.70 -7.54 2.94
C MET A 68 -3.13 -7.99 2.59
N VAL A 69 -3.33 -8.53 1.39
CA VAL A 69 -4.64 -9.05 0.96
C VAL A 69 -5.05 -10.25 1.82
N LYS A 70 -4.10 -11.12 2.16
CA LYS A 70 -4.36 -12.26 3.04
C LYS A 70 -4.78 -11.83 4.45
N GLN A 71 -4.17 -10.79 5.00
CA GLN A 71 -4.58 -10.22 6.29
C GLN A 71 -5.94 -9.53 6.22
N PHE A 72 -6.25 -8.86 5.11
CA PHE A 72 -7.49 -8.09 4.98
C PHE A 72 -8.71 -8.97 4.66
N LEU A 73 -8.57 -9.90 3.72
CA LEU A 73 -9.65 -10.76 3.23
C LEU A 73 -9.66 -12.14 3.88
N SER A 74 -8.67 -12.46 4.74
CA SER A 74 -8.45 -13.81 5.30
C SER A 74 -8.37 -14.91 4.25
N ARG A 75 -8.05 -14.55 3.00
CA ARG A 75 -7.99 -15.45 1.84
C ARG A 75 -6.73 -15.18 1.04
N ASP A 76 -6.13 -16.24 0.53
CA ASP A 76 -4.93 -16.12 -0.29
C ASP A 76 -5.31 -15.63 -1.69
N PRO A 77 -4.76 -14.51 -2.19
CA PRO A 77 -5.06 -14.03 -3.54
C PRO A 77 -4.60 -14.97 -4.65
N PHE A 78 -3.75 -15.95 -4.34
CA PHE A 78 -3.37 -17.01 -5.27
C PHE A 78 -4.20 -18.28 -5.13
N GLU A 79 -5.27 -18.29 -4.34
CA GLU A 79 -6.16 -19.44 -4.22
C GLU A 79 -7.36 -19.28 -5.17
N CYS A 80 -7.62 -20.30 -5.99
CA CYS A 80 -8.77 -20.31 -6.88
C CYS A 80 -10.06 -20.41 -6.07
N VAL A 81 -10.97 -19.44 -6.24
CA VAL A 81 -12.27 -19.37 -5.54
C VAL A 81 -13.17 -20.60 -5.81
N LEU A 82 -12.97 -21.29 -6.95
CA LEU A 82 -13.78 -22.43 -7.33
C LEU A 82 -13.23 -23.78 -6.84
N CYS A 83 -11.91 -23.97 -6.86
CA CYS A 83 -11.29 -25.28 -6.60
C CYS A 83 -10.24 -25.30 -5.49
N GLY A 84 -9.90 -24.16 -4.89
CA GLY A 84 -8.84 -24.06 -3.87
C GLY A 84 -7.41 -24.29 -4.39
N GLY A 85 -7.24 -24.51 -5.70
CA GLY A 85 -5.93 -24.70 -6.32
C GLY A 85 -5.09 -23.42 -6.31
N ARG A 86 -3.77 -23.57 -6.21
CA ARG A 86 -2.83 -22.44 -6.25
C ARG A 86 -2.66 -21.90 -7.67
N MET A 87 -3.10 -20.67 -7.91
CA MET A 87 -2.90 -19.91 -9.13
C MET A 87 -1.44 -19.49 -9.26
N VAL A 88 -0.85 -19.75 -10.41
CA VAL A 88 0.51 -19.31 -10.78
C VAL A 88 0.39 -18.30 -11.91
N TYR A 89 1.17 -17.22 -11.84
CA TYR A 89 1.19 -16.22 -12.90
C TYR A 89 1.70 -16.85 -14.20
N ARG A 90 0.88 -16.81 -15.26
CA ARG A 90 1.24 -17.33 -16.58
C ARG A 90 1.58 -16.20 -17.56
N ARG A 91 0.65 -15.25 -17.74
CA ARG A 91 0.86 -14.02 -18.52
C ARG A 91 -0.15 -12.95 -18.12
N ALA A 92 0.18 -11.70 -18.38
CA ALA A 92 -0.77 -10.60 -18.41
C ALA A 92 -1.14 -10.31 -19.86
N ILE A 93 -2.43 -10.14 -20.13
CA ILE A 93 -2.92 -9.75 -21.45
C ILE A 93 -3.43 -8.31 -21.31
N ALA A 94 -2.86 -7.41 -22.10
CA ALA A 94 -3.33 -6.04 -22.15
C ALA A 94 -4.76 -6.01 -22.72
N GLY A 95 -5.66 -5.34 -22.01
CA GLY A 95 -7.02 -5.13 -22.49
C GLY A 95 -7.06 -4.20 -23.71
N LEU A 96 -8.13 -4.31 -24.49
CA LEU A 96 -8.43 -3.33 -25.54
C LEU A 96 -8.91 -2.02 -24.93
N ASN A 97 -8.73 -0.91 -25.65
CA ASN A 97 -9.36 0.37 -25.31
C ASN A 97 -10.90 0.25 -25.37
N VAL A 98 -11.62 1.20 -24.76
CA VAL A 98 -13.10 1.15 -24.68
C VAL A 98 -13.75 1.04 -26.06
N SER A 99 -13.20 1.73 -27.07
CA SER A 99 -13.71 1.67 -28.45
C SER A 99 -13.47 0.30 -29.11
N GLY A 100 -12.30 -0.31 -28.89
CA GLY A 100 -11.98 -1.66 -29.36
C GLY A 100 -12.79 -2.73 -28.64
N LEU A 101 -13.10 -2.55 -27.36
CA LEU A 101 -13.95 -3.44 -26.60
C LEU A 101 -15.39 -3.46 -27.15
N LYS A 102 -15.93 -2.28 -27.49
CA LYS A 102 -17.27 -2.17 -28.10
C LYS A 102 -17.34 -2.83 -29.47
N LYS A 103 -16.30 -2.65 -30.30
CA LYS A 103 -16.25 -3.26 -31.64
C LYS A 103 -16.15 -4.79 -31.59
N ASN A 104 -15.37 -5.31 -30.65
CA ASN A 104 -15.06 -6.74 -30.56
C ASN A 104 -15.89 -7.47 -29.47
N ALA A 105 -16.97 -6.86 -28.97
CA ALA A 105 -17.74 -7.39 -27.84
C ALA A 105 -18.27 -8.82 -28.08
N ARG A 106 -18.69 -9.12 -29.32
CA ARG A 106 -19.18 -10.43 -29.72
C ARG A 106 -18.06 -11.48 -29.76
N ASP A 107 -16.89 -11.13 -30.28
CA ASP A 107 -15.77 -12.07 -30.38
C ASP A 107 -15.20 -12.36 -28.99
N ILE A 108 -15.15 -11.34 -28.12
CA ILE A 108 -14.70 -11.49 -26.73
C ILE A 108 -15.63 -12.40 -25.93
N SER A 109 -16.95 -12.29 -26.11
CA SER A 109 -17.90 -13.14 -25.37
C SER A 109 -17.84 -14.61 -25.79
N LEU A 110 -17.34 -14.90 -26.99
CA LEU A 110 -17.13 -16.25 -27.50
C LEU A 110 -15.80 -16.88 -27.05
N LEU A 111 -14.89 -16.11 -26.44
CA LEU A 111 -13.64 -16.63 -25.90
C LEU A 111 -13.92 -17.53 -24.69
N ARG A 112 -13.85 -18.85 -24.89
CA ARG A 112 -14.04 -19.85 -23.81
C ARG A 112 -12.79 -20.12 -22.98
N TYR A 113 -11.61 -19.98 -23.59
CA TYR A 113 -10.33 -20.27 -22.95
C TYR A 113 -9.20 -19.59 -23.72
N MET A 114 -8.30 -18.89 -23.03
CA MET A 114 -7.08 -18.37 -23.65
C MET A 114 -6.01 -19.46 -23.61
N PRO A 115 -5.65 -20.07 -24.76
CA PRO A 115 -4.61 -21.07 -24.81
C PRO A 115 -3.26 -20.50 -24.37
N ALA A 116 -2.40 -21.41 -23.93
CA ALA A 116 -1.05 -21.17 -23.42
C ALA A 116 -0.20 -20.30 -24.34
#